data_AF-A0A3D9XNR1-F1
#
_entry.id   AF-A0A3D9XNR1-F1
#
_cell.length_a   1.000
_cell.length_b   1.000
_cell.length_c   1.000
_cell.angle_alpha   90.00
_cell.angle_beta   90.00
_cell.angle_gamma   90.00
#
_symmetry.space_group_name_H-M   'P 1'
#
loop_
_entity.id
_entity.type
_entity.pdbx_description
1 polymer ?
#
loop_
_entity_poly.entity_id
_entity_poly.type
_entity_poly.pdbx_seq_one_letter_code
_entity_poly.pdbx_strand_id
1 'polypeptide(L)'
;MSDAAIPTHKRIAWPAIYALAALLMGAVLALLVWATPVKDGARDWTAPMVPGGWMAWTFPVALFFWVIAGLLVLFTILAIRFPETPRRGILRIETTRGDRLFISLLGSAFICLGWLFFAGPPLWWGLALCLVHAAAVFRWV
;
A
#
# COMPACT_ATOMS: atom_id res chain seq x y z
N MET A 1 -30.11 11.34 -45.22
CA MET A 1 -28.89 10.74 -44.65
C MET A 1 -28.47 11.61 -43.49
N SER A 2 -28.72 11.17 -42.25
CA SER A 2 -28.24 11.87 -41.07
C SER A 2 -26.89 11.29 -40.69
N ASP A 3 -25.85 12.10 -40.77
CA ASP A 3 -24.50 11.75 -40.32
C ASP A 3 -24.53 11.53 -38.80
N ALA A 4 -24.52 10.26 -38.40
CA ALA A 4 -24.29 9.89 -37.01
C ALA A 4 -22.84 10.27 -36.66
N ALA A 5 -22.67 11.33 -35.88
CA ALA A 5 -21.37 11.76 -35.39
C ALA A 5 -20.69 10.58 -34.66
N ILE A 6 -19.56 10.12 -35.19
CA ILE A 6 -18.76 9.05 -34.58
C ILE A 6 -18.26 9.60 -33.23
N PRO A 7 -18.63 8.99 -32.08
CA PRO A 7 -18.08 9.42 -30.80
C PRO A 7 -16.57 9.19 -30.83
N THR A 8 -15.80 10.28 -30.78
CA THR A 8 -14.34 10.22 -30.65
C THR A 8 -14.00 9.59 -29.31
N HIS A 9 -13.47 8.37 -29.33
CA HIS A 9 -12.92 7.74 -28.13
C HIS A 9 -11.83 8.63 -27.53
N LYS A 10 -12.11 9.23 -26.37
CA LYS A 10 -11.15 10.04 -25.64
C LYS A 10 -10.00 9.12 -25.19
N ARG A 11 -8.81 9.29 -25.79
CA ARG A 11 -7.63 8.50 -25.41
C ARG A 11 -7.25 8.85 -23.97
N ILE A 12 -7.19 7.82 -23.12
CA ILE A 12 -6.74 7.99 -21.73
C ILE A 12 -5.25 8.32 -21.72
N ALA A 13 -4.88 9.48 -21.16
CA ALA A 13 -3.50 9.93 -21.04
C ALA A 13 -2.83 9.28 -19.81
N TRP A 14 -2.45 8.01 -19.93
CA TRP A 14 -1.80 7.25 -18.85
C TRP A 14 -0.58 7.93 -18.23
N PRO A 15 0.34 8.57 -18.99
CA PRO A 15 1.47 9.30 -18.38
C PRO A 15 1.01 10.41 -17.43
N ALA A 16 -0.08 11.10 -17.75
CA ALA A 16 -0.64 12.15 -16.90
C ALA A 16 -1.23 11.56 -15.60
N ILE A 17 -1.87 10.40 -15.67
CA ILE A 17 -2.39 9.70 -14.49
C ILE A 17 -1.25 9.26 -13.57
N TYR A 18 -0.19 8.67 -14.12
CA TYR A 18 0.99 8.28 -13.33
C TYR A 18 1.68 9.49 -12.70
N ALA A 19 1.87 10.56 -13.47
CA ALA A 19 2.47 11.79 -12.97
C ALA A 19 1.64 12.43 -11.84
N LEU A 20 0.32 12.50 -12.02
CA LEU A 20 -0.60 13.02 -11.00
C LEU A 20 -0.56 12.16 -9.74
N ALA A 21 -0.67 10.84 -9.86
CA ALA A 21 -0.62 9.94 -8.72
C ALA A 21 0.72 10.06 -7.96
N ALA A 22 1.84 10.06 -8.68
CA ALA A 22 3.16 10.22 -8.08
C ALA A 22 3.33 11.58 -7.40
N LEU A 23 2.83 12.66 -8.01
CA LEU A 23 2.89 14.00 -7.44
C LEU A 23 2.05 14.11 -6.18
N LEU A 24 0.81 13.59 -6.19
CA LEU A 24 -0.05 13.59 -5.01
C LEU A 24 0.57 12.78 -3.87
N MET A 25 1.03 11.55 -4.15
CA MET A 25 1.66 10.70 -3.15
C MET A 25 2.95 11.30 -2.61
N GLY A 26 3.76 11.92 -3.48
CA GLY A 26 4.98 12.62 -3.11
C GLY A 26 4.72 13.87 -2.26
N ALA A 27 3.69 14.64 -2.59
CA ALA A 27 3.25 15.79 -1.80
C ALA A 27 2.80 15.37 -0.40
N VAL A 28 2.00 14.30 -0.29
CA VAL A 28 1.59 13.73 1.00
C VAL A 28 2.82 13.28 1.80
N LEU A 29 3.78 12.58 1.17
CA LEU A 29 4.99 12.15 1.86
C LEU A 29 5.82 13.34 2.36
N ALA A 30 5.97 14.38 1.54
CA ALA A 30 6.66 15.60 1.92
C ALA A 30 5.97 16.30 3.11
N LEU A 31 4.64 16.34 3.11
CA LEU A 31 3.85 16.86 4.23
C LEU A 31 4.06 16.02 5.51
N LEU A 32 4.12 14.69 5.39
CA LEU A 32 4.40 13.82 6.54
C LEU A 32 5.79 14.07 7.13
N VAL A 33 6.82 14.21 6.27
CA VAL A 33 8.19 14.52 6.72
C VAL A 33 8.30 15.92 7.32
N TRP A 34 7.55 16.88 6.78
CA TRP A 34 7.47 18.24 7.30
C TRP A 34 6.76 18.30 8.65
N ALA A 35 5.70 17.52 8.81
CA ALA A 35 4.93 17.42 10.06
C ALA A 35 5.65 16.63 11.16
N THR A 36 6.79 15.99 10.87
CA THR A 36 7.60 15.32 11.89
C THR A 36 8.13 16.36 12.89
N PRO A 37 7.86 16.21 14.20
CA PRO A 37 8.27 17.18 15.21
C PRO A 37 9.80 17.31 15.26
N VAL A 38 10.27 18.52 15.56
CA VAL A 38 11.70 18.84 15.71
C VAL A 38 11.97 19.16 17.17
N LYS A 39 12.92 18.46 17.78
CA LYS A 39 13.38 18.66 19.15
C LYS A 39 14.89 18.90 19.12
N ASP A 40 15.35 19.96 19.77
CA ASP A 40 16.77 20.35 19.86
C ASP A 40 17.47 20.46 18.49
N GLY A 41 16.74 20.94 17.47
CA GLY A 41 17.24 21.11 16.10
C GLY A 41 17.27 19.83 15.26
N ALA A 42 16.90 18.67 15.82
CA ALA A 42 16.80 17.39 15.11
C ALA A 42 15.33 16.92 14.99
N ARG A 43 15.00 16.23 13.89
CA ARG A 43 13.69 15.59 13.75
C ARG A 43 13.57 14.41 14.72
N ASP A 44 12.55 14.43 15.55
CA ASP A 44 12.18 13.30 16.40
C ASP A 44 11.20 12.39 15.63
N TRP A 45 11.75 11.34 15.03
CA TRP A 45 10.99 10.40 14.20
C TRP A 45 9.99 9.56 14.98
N THR A 46 10.20 9.42 16.30
CA THR A 46 9.39 8.55 17.15
C THR A 46 8.38 9.31 18.00
N ALA A 47 8.51 10.63 18.11
CA ALA A 47 7.54 11.44 18.80
C ALA A 47 6.19 11.48 18.04
N PRO A 48 5.07 11.60 18.78
CA PRO A 48 3.78 11.86 18.17
C PRO A 48 3.78 13.19 17.41
N MET A 49 3.30 13.16 16.17
CA MET A 49 3.15 14.32 15.29
C MET A 49 1.94 15.19 15.67
N VAL A 50 0.96 14.62 16.38
CA VAL A 50 -0.24 15.31 16.84
C VAL A 50 -0.30 15.28 18.37
N PRO A 51 -0.09 16.42 19.06
CA PRO A 51 -0.24 16.50 20.51
C PRO A 51 -1.68 16.22 20.94
N GLY A 52 -1.88 15.33 21.92
CA GLY A 52 -3.22 14.99 22.44
C GLY A 52 -4.10 14.16 21.48
N GLY A 53 -3.51 13.60 20.42
CA GLY A 53 -4.22 12.68 19.53
C GLY A 53 -4.67 11.40 20.25
N TRP A 54 -5.80 10.83 19.81
CA TRP A 54 -6.35 9.59 20.35
C TRP A 54 -5.43 8.37 20.14
N MET A 55 -4.60 8.43 19.09
CA MET A 55 -3.56 7.44 18.79
C MET A 55 -2.21 8.15 18.75
N ALA A 56 -1.16 7.46 19.18
CA ALA A 56 0.22 7.92 19.02
C ALA A 56 0.63 7.89 17.53
N TRP A 57 0.25 8.95 16.80
CA TRP A 57 0.60 9.13 15.40
C TRP A 57 2.05 9.54 15.25
N THR A 58 2.94 8.57 15.15
CA THR A 58 4.36 8.78 14.87
C THR A 58 4.64 8.74 13.37
N PHE A 59 5.80 9.24 12.94
CA PHE A 59 6.18 9.18 11.54
C PHE A 59 6.21 7.74 10.97
N PRO A 60 6.78 6.73 11.66
CA PRO A 60 6.73 5.34 11.21
C PRO A 60 5.31 4.80 10.99
N VAL A 61 4.36 5.14 11.88
CA VAL A 61 2.96 4.73 11.75
C VAL A 61 2.31 5.41 10.54
N ALA A 62 2.51 6.72 10.39
CA ALA A 62 2.00 7.46 9.23
C ALA A 62 2.59 6.95 7.91
N LEU A 63 3.90 6.63 7.90
CA LEU A 63 4.59 6.07 6.74
C LEU A 63 4.02 4.70 6.36
N PHE A 64 3.72 3.83 7.34
CA PHE A 64 3.07 2.55 7.08
C PHE A 64 1.74 2.73 6.35
N PHE A 65 0.86 3.61 6.84
CA PHE A 65 -0.43 3.88 6.18
C PHE A 65 -0.26 4.55 4.81
N TRP A 66 0.76 5.40 4.64
CA TRP A 66 1.11 5.97 3.35
C TRP A 66 1.52 4.88 2.34
N VAL A 67 2.28 3.87 2.77
CA VAL A 67 2.60 2.71 1.92
C VAL A 67 1.34 1.94 1.52
N ILE A 68 0.42 1.70 2.47
CA ILE A 68 -0.87 1.05 2.18
C ILE A 68 -1.67 1.86 1.16
N ALA A 69 -1.78 3.19 1.34
CA ALA A 69 -2.44 4.07 0.40
C ALA A 69 -1.79 4.01 -0.99
N GLY A 70 -0.45 3.99 -1.07
CA GLY A 70 0.29 3.84 -2.32
C GLY A 70 0.03 2.52 -3.03
N LEU A 71 -0.05 1.42 -2.27
CA LEU A 71 -0.43 0.11 -2.82
C LEU A 71 -1.86 0.14 -3.37
N LEU A 72 -2.82 0.70 -2.65
CA LEU A 72 -4.21 0.83 -3.12
C LEU A 72 -4.31 1.66 -4.41
N VAL A 73 -3.62 2.80 -4.48
CA VAL A 73 -3.54 3.64 -5.69
C VAL A 73 -2.92 2.85 -6.85
N LEU A 74 -1.78 2.18 -6.61
CA LEU A 74 -1.10 1.37 -7.62
C LEU A 74 -2.00 0.27 -8.18
N PHE A 75 -2.65 -0.51 -7.31
CA PHE A 75 -3.53 -1.60 -7.74
C PHE A 75 -4.79 -1.09 -8.42
N THR A 76 -5.33 0.05 -8.01
CA THR A 76 -6.46 0.69 -8.71
C THR A 76 -6.06 1.09 -10.12
N ILE A 77 -4.91 1.74 -10.30
CA ILE A 77 -4.40 2.12 -11.62
C ILE A 77 -4.14 0.86 -12.47
N LEU A 78 -3.56 -0.19 -11.87
CA LEU A 78 -3.27 -1.44 -12.57
C LEU A 78 -4.56 -2.14 -13.03
N ALA A 79 -5.59 -2.21 -12.18
CA ALA A 79 -6.87 -2.83 -12.49
C ALA A 79 -7.60 -2.09 -13.63
N ILE A 80 -7.55 -0.75 -13.66
CA ILE A 80 -8.14 0.05 -14.75
C ILE A 80 -7.33 -0.14 -16.04
N ARG A 81 -5.99 -0.20 -15.96
CA ARG A 81 -5.12 -0.29 -17.15
C ARG A 81 -5.12 -1.66 -17.79
N PHE A 82 -5.06 -2.70 -16.97
CA PHE A 82 -4.89 -4.08 -17.37
C PHE A 82 -5.94 -4.93 -16.64
N PRO A 83 -7.17 -5.04 -17.22
CA PRO A 83 -8.23 -5.85 -16.65
C PRO A 83 -7.73 -7.27 -16.40
N GLU A 84 -7.89 -7.72 -15.17
CA GLU A 84 -7.31 -8.96 -14.70
C GLU A 84 -8.22 -10.13 -15.06
N THR A 85 -7.65 -11.21 -15.61
CA THR A 85 -8.36 -12.49 -15.69
C THR A 85 -8.19 -13.20 -14.35
N PRO A 86 -9.27 -13.52 -13.62
CA PRO A 86 -9.21 -14.27 -12.37
C PRO A 86 -8.46 -15.60 -12.55
N ARG A 87 -7.64 -15.97 -11.56
CA ARG A 87 -6.94 -17.25 -11.52
C ARG A 87 -7.38 -18.04 -10.30
N ARG A 88 -7.67 -19.33 -10.51
CA ARG A 88 -7.90 -20.28 -9.42
C ARG A 88 -6.58 -20.78 -8.87
N GLY A 89 -6.27 -20.33 -7.65
CA GLY A 89 -5.12 -20.80 -6.87
C GLY A 89 -5.40 -22.08 -6.11
N ILE A 90 -4.45 -22.44 -5.24
CA ILE A 90 -4.56 -23.61 -4.35
C ILE A 90 -5.74 -23.52 -3.38
N LEU A 91 -6.15 -22.30 -3.03
CA LEU A 91 -7.33 -22.04 -2.19
C LEU A 91 -8.66 -22.30 -2.91
N ARG A 92 -8.63 -22.66 -4.21
CA ARG A 92 -9.80 -22.91 -5.08
C ARG A 92 -10.79 -21.75 -5.21
N ILE A 93 -10.42 -20.58 -4.72
CA ILE A 93 -11.14 -19.32 -4.90
C ILE A 93 -10.57 -18.61 -6.12
N GLU A 94 -11.42 -17.94 -6.90
CA GLU A 94 -11.01 -16.99 -7.94
C GLU A 94 -10.32 -15.81 -7.26
N THR A 95 -9.01 -15.65 -7.46
CA THR A 95 -8.25 -14.55 -6.87
C THR A 95 -7.68 -13.64 -7.95
N THR A 96 -7.89 -12.33 -7.77
CA THR A 96 -7.21 -11.27 -8.52
C THR A 96 -5.82 -11.01 -7.93
N ARG A 97 -5.00 -10.21 -8.61
CA ARG A 97 -3.68 -9.76 -8.11
C ARG A 97 -3.84 -8.91 -6.85
N GLY A 98 -4.87 -8.08 -6.81
CA GLY A 98 -5.25 -7.28 -5.63
C GLY A 98 -5.58 -8.18 -4.43
N ASP A 99 -6.35 -9.25 -4.65
CA ASP A 99 -6.71 -10.20 -3.58
C ASP A 99 -5.48 -10.91 -3.01
N ARG A 100 -4.52 -11.31 -3.86
CA ARG A 100 -3.26 -11.94 -3.43
C ARG A 100 -2.42 -11.00 -2.58
N LEU A 101 -2.33 -9.71 -2.95
CA LEU A 101 -1.68 -8.72 -2.11
C LEU A 101 -2.39 -8.58 -0.76
N PHE A 102 -3.72 -8.43 -0.76
CA PHE A 102 -4.48 -8.28 0.48
C PHE A 102 -4.28 -9.48 1.42
N ILE A 103 -4.35 -10.70 0.88
CA ILE A 103 -4.07 -11.94 1.64
C ILE A 103 -2.65 -11.90 2.22
N SER A 104 -1.66 -11.49 1.43
CA SER A 104 -0.27 -11.42 1.91
C SER A 104 -0.08 -10.39 3.03
N LEU A 105 -0.73 -9.22 2.94
CA LEU A 105 -0.66 -8.17 3.96
C LEU A 105 -1.38 -8.60 5.24
N LEU A 106 -2.58 -9.16 5.11
CA LEU A 106 -3.36 -9.66 6.24
C LEU A 106 -2.63 -10.81 6.95
N GLY A 107 -2.11 -11.78 6.19
CA GLY A 107 -1.30 -12.87 6.73
C GLY A 107 -0.02 -12.37 7.42
N SER A 108 0.66 -11.39 6.83
CA SER A 108 1.84 -10.75 7.44
C SER A 108 1.52 -10.08 8.78
N ALA A 109 0.35 -9.43 8.91
CA ALA A 109 -0.09 -8.85 10.17
C ALA A 109 -0.22 -9.92 11.28
N PHE A 110 -0.84 -11.06 10.96
CA PHE A 110 -0.94 -12.19 11.90
C PHE A 110 0.41 -12.81 12.22
N ILE A 111 1.33 -12.93 11.25
CA ILE A 111 2.68 -13.43 11.49
C ILE A 111 3.44 -12.50 12.44
N CYS A 112 3.37 -11.18 12.24
CA CYS A 112 3.98 -10.21 13.13
C CYS A 112 3.40 -10.26 14.55
N LEU A 113 2.08 -10.42 14.69
CA LEU A 113 1.43 -10.57 16.00
C LEU A 113 1.83 -11.87 16.69
N GLY A 114 1.85 -12.98 15.95
CA GLY A 114 2.34 -14.27 16.46
C GLY A 114 3.80 -14.18 16.90
N TRP A 115 4.66 -13.55 16.09
CA TRP A 115 6.06 -13.31 16.44
C TRP A 115 6.17 -12.51 17.74
N LEU A 116 5.42 -11.43 17.87
CA LEU A 116 5.45 -10.59 19.07
C LEU A 116 5.00 -11.37 20.31
N PHE A 117 3.99 -12.24 20.18
CA PHE A 117 3.50 -13.09 21.25
C PHE A 117 4.53 -14.14 21.71
N PHE A 118 5.23 -14.80 20.78
CA PHE A 118 6.14 -15.91 21.12
C PHE A 118 7.60 -15.48 21.35
N ALA A 119 8.11 -14.52 20.58
CA ALA A 119 9.53 -14.15 20.54
C ALA A 119 9.79 -12.68 20.94
N GLY A 120 8.77 -11.82 20.89
CA GLY A 120 8.91 -10.41 21.24
C GLY A 120 9.75 -9.58 20.24
N PRO A 121 10.09 -8.32 20.60
CA PRO A 121 10.95 -7.47 19.79
C PRO A 121 12.42 -7.93 19.78
N PRO A 122 13.20 -7.66 18.71
CA PRO A 122 12.82 -6.95 17.49
C PRO A 122 12.17 -7.86 16.42
N LEU A 123 11.35 -7.28 15.54
CA LEU A 123 10.53 -8.03 14.55
C LEU A 123 11.29 -8.47 13.29
N TRP A 124 12.62 -8.36 13.22
CA TRP A 124 13.39 -8.62 11.99
C TRP A 124 13.10 -10.00 11.38
N TRP A 125 13.01 -11.03 12.22
CA TRP A 125 12.67 -12.38 11.79
C TRP A 125 11.18 -12.54 11.46
N GLY A 126 10.29 -11.85 12.16
CA GLY A 126 8.88 -11.74 11.79
C GLY A 126 8.71 -11.15 10.38
N LEU A 127 9.48 -10.11 10.04
CA LEU A 127 9.50 -9.52 8.70
C LEU A 127 10.04 -10.48 7.64
N ALA A 128 11.12 -11.22 7.95
CA ALA A 128 11.64 -12.25 7.05
C ALA A 128 10.58 -13.33 6.75
N LEU A 129 9.83 -13.77 7.77
CA LEU A 129 8.71 -14.71 7.61
C LEU A 129 7.58 -14.11 6.76
N CYS A 130 7.28 -12.82 6.92
CA CYS A 130 6.31 -12.11 6.07
C CYS A 130 6.73 -12.13 4.59
N LEU A 131 8.00 -11.93 4.29
CA LEU A 131 8.51 -12.01 2.90
C LEU A 131 8.36 -13.41 2.30
N VAL A 132 8.70 -14.45 3.08
CA VAL A 132 8.51 -15.85 2.66
C VAL A 132 7.02 -16.14 2.44
N HIS A 133 6.16 -15.69 3.35
CA HIS A 133 4.71 -15.82 3.22
C HIS A 133 4.16 -15.10 1.99
N ALA A 134 4.58 -13.86 1.74
CA ALA A 134 4.17 -13.13 0.55
C ALA A 134 4.60 -13.87 -0.74
N ALA A 135 5.85 -14.33 -0.81
CA ALA A 135 6.33 -15.11 -1.95
C ALA A 135 5.52 -16.40 -2.16
N ALA A 136 5.17 -17.08 -1.07
CA ALA A 136 4.29 -18.26 -1.09
C ALA A 136 2.91 -17.94 -1.67
N VAL A 137 2.28 -16.86 -1.21
CA VAL A 137 0.95 -16.42 -1.67
C VAL A 137 1.00 -16.11 -3.17
N PHE A 138 1.95 -15.30 -3.63
CA PHE A 138 2.06 -14.97 -5.06
C PHE A 138 2.38 -16.19 -5.94
N ARG A 139 3.01 -17.23 -5.40
CA ARG A 139 3.39 -18.43 -6.13
C ARG A 139 2.27 -19.48 -6.25
N TRP A 140 1.43 -19.61 -5.23
CA TRP A 140 0.48 -20.73 -5.11
C TRP A 140 -1.00 -20.35 -5.00
N VAL A 141 -1.31 -19.15 -4.54
CA VAL A 141 -2.67 -18.58 -4.57
C VAL A 141 -2.77 -17.82 -5.86
#